data_AF-A0A4Z0YFM6-F1
#
_entry.id   AF-A0A4Z0YFM6-F1
#
_cell.length_a   1.000
_cell.length_b   1.000
_cell.length_c   1.000
_cell.angle_alpha   90.00
_cell.angle_beta   90.00
_cell.angle_gamma   90.00
#
_symmetry.space_group_name_H-M   'P 1'
#
loop_
_entity.id
_entity.type
_entity.pdbx_description
1 polymer ?
#
loop_
_entity_poly.entity_id
_entity_poly.type
_entity_poly.pdbx_seq_one_letter_code
_entity_poly.pdbx_strand_id
1 'polypeptide(L)'
;MSFVSIGFLVLLFVTVFVYYEIPHQYQWACLLVASYVFYFFSGPVYAIFLIASTVVTYSSGLLIGRVNSGTGNPKYKKLIVALSLLFNIGILVAFKYADFLRKTYSHLLALFGFSVATEAVHLILPVGISFYTFQSLSYTIDVYRGDVEPEAHLGKYALFVSFFPTLISGPIQKSKDFLKKIDEDHPFDYIGVKKGVLRMLWGYFEKMVVADRLAILVNTVYENPAKYHGLESVLASLFYTFQIYSDFSGYSNIAIGAAEMMGFHLAENFNCPYFAKSIQEFWRRWHISLSTWFRDYLYFPLGGSRCSKFRRCLNVLIVFTVCGFWHGVSLTFLFWGLLHGIY
;
A
#
# COMPACT_ATOMS: atom_id res chain seq x y z
N MET A 1 -1.76 7.01 13.94
CA MET A 1 -1.15 8.34 14.00
C MET A 1 -0.83 8.85 12.60
N SER A 2 -0.84 10.17 12.38
CA SER A 2 -0.45 10.77 11.09
C SER A 2 1.04 11.12 11.05
N PHE A 3 1.69 10.96 9.89
CA PHE A 3 3.11 11.32 9.71
C PHE A 3 3.42 12.82 9.88
N VAL A 4 2.42 13.68 9.70
CA VAL A 4 2.57 15.13 9.93
C VAL A 4 2.31 15.56 11.38
N SER A 5 1.99 14.62 12.26
CA SER A 5 1.71 14.93 13.67
C SER A 5 2.98 15.01 14.51
N ILE A 6 2.96 15.84 15.54
CA ILE A 6 4.04 15.91 16.54
C ILE A 6 4.21 14.55 17.24
N GLY A 7 3.11 13.84 17.50
CA GLY A 7 3.16 12.50 18.08
C GLY A 7 4.01 11.52 17.26
N PHE A 8 3.99 11.64 15.93
CA PHE A 8 4.83 10.80 15.07
C PHE A 8 6.30 11.14 15.21
N LEU A 9 6.66 12.42 15.26
CA LEU A 9 8.05 12.83 15.48
C LEU A 9 8.57 12.36 16.83
N VAL A 10 7.75 12.44 17.89
CA VAL A 10 8.10 11.94 19.22
C VAL A 10 8.29 10.42 19.19
N LEU A 11 7.34 9.67 18.61
CA LEU A 11 7.46 8.22 18.49
C LEU A 11 8.73 7.84 17.71
N LEU A 12 9.00 8.50 16.58
CA LEU A 12 10.17 8.22 15.76
C LEU A 12 11.46 8.51 16.51
N PHE A 13 11.56 9.67 17.17
CA PHE A 13 12.76 10.02 17.94
C PHE A 13 13.03 9.01 19.06
N VAL A 14 12.01 8.65 19.84
CA VAL A 14 12.13 7.63 20.89
C VAL A 14 12.51 6.28 20.29
N THR A 15 11.88 5.90 19.16
CA THR A 15 12.16 4.62 18.49
C THR A 15 13.61 4.56 18.01
N VAL A 16 14.09 5.60 17.32
CA VAL A 16 15.48 5.68 16.81
C VAL A 16 16.48 5.65 17.96
N PHE A 17 16.22 6.39 19.04
CA PHE A 17 17.07 6.38 20.23
C PHE A 17 17.14 4.98 20.85
N VAL A 18 15.99 4.37 21.15
CA VAL A 18 15.95 3.02 21.76
C VAL A 18 16.55 1.98 20.81
N TYR A 19 16.30 2.08 19.50
CA TYR A 19 16.78 1.13 18.48
C TYR A 19 18.31 1.00 18.45
N TYR A 20 19.02 2.11 18.65
CA TYR A 20 20.49 2.13 18.66
C TYR A 20 21.12 1.86 20.02
N GLU A 21 20.36 1.96 21.12
CA GLU A 21 20.84 1.67 22.48
C GLU A 21 20.66 0.20 22.89
N ILE A 22 19.75 -0.54 22.23
CA ILE A 22 19.49 -1.96 22.54
C ILE A 22 20.36 -2.91 21.71
N PRO A 23 20.63 -4.14 22.21
CA PRO A 23 21.30 -5.16 21.43
C PRO A 23 20.54 -5.54 20.15
N HIS A 24 21.29 -5.81 19.08
CA HIS A 24 20.79 -6.20 17.75
C HIS A 24 19.65 -7.24 17.79
N GLN A 25 19.79 -8.27 18.62
CA GLN A 25 18.79 -9.35 18.76
C GLN A 25 17.38 -8.89 19.22
N TYR A 26 17.25 -7.68 19.78
CA TYR A 26 15.99 -7.10 20.23
C TYR A 26 15.49 -5.94 19.35
N GLN A 27 16.25 -5.53 18.35
CA GLN A 27 15.89 -4.41 17.46
C GLN A 27 14.56 -4.63 16.74
N TRP A 28 14.31 -5.85 16.25
CA TRP A 28 13.03 -6.20 15.62
C TRP A 28 11.85 -6.02 16.59
N ALA A 29 12.03 -6.30 17.89
CA ALA A 29 10.98 -6.15 18.89
C ALA A 29 10.70 -4.66 19.18
N CYS A 30 11.73 -3.82 19.24
CA CYS A 30 11.57 -2.37 19.35
C CYS A 30 10.76 -1.80 18.18
N LEU A 31 11.11 -2.19 16.96
CA LEU A 31 10.39 -1.74 15.75
C LEU A 31 8.95 -2.27 15.72
N LEU A 32 8.72 -3.51 16.18
CA LEU A 32 7.40 -4.10 16.27
C LEU A 32 6.52 -3.32 17.26
N VAL A 33 7.04 -3.02 18.46
CA VAL A 33 6.33 -2.22 19.47
C VAL A 33 6.01 -0.84 18.93
N ALA A 34 6.98 -0.14 18.34
CA ALA A 34 6.76 1.16 17.72
C ALA A 34 5.69 1.10 16.62
N SER A 35 5.70 0.03 15.83
CA SER A 35 4.75 -0.20 14.74
C SER A 35 3.31 -0.37 15.22
N TYR A 36 3.12 -1.18 16.25
CA TYR A 36 1.81 -1.35 16.86
C TYR A 36 1.35 -0.08 17.57
N VAL A 37 2.23 0.61 18.32
CA VAL A 37 1.90 1.91 18.95
C VAL A 37 1.42 2.90 17.89
N PHE A 38 2.15 3.05 16.79
CA PHE A 38 1.78 3.92 15.67
C PHE A 38 0.38 3.59 15.11
N TYR A 39 0.08 2.30 14.95
CA TYR A 39 -1.20 1.81 14.45
C TYR A 39 -2.35 1.99 15.47
N PHE A 40 -2.11 1.70 16.76
CA PHE A 40 -3.10 1.85 17.82
C PHE A 40 -3.62 3.30 17.89
N PHE A 41 -2.74 4.28 17.75
CA PHE A 41 -3.12 5.70 17.66
C PHE A 41 -3.84 6.09 16.35
N SER A 42 -3.95 5.20 15.36
CA SER A 42 -4.79 5.41 14.16
C SER A 42 -6.22 4.89 14.33
N GLY A 43 -6.44 3.93 15.22
CA GLY A 43 -7.71 3.21 15.32
C GLY A 43 -7.53 1.84 15.98
N PRO A 44 -7.66 1.72 17.32
CA PRO A 44 -7.31 0.51 18.06
C PRO A 44 -8.20 -0.68 17.69
N VAL A 45 -9.47 -0.43 17.39
CA VAL A 45 -10.46 -1.46 17.02
C VAL A 45 -10.04 -2.22 15.77
N TYR A 46 -9.32 -1.58 14.84
CA TYR A 46 -8.95 -2.18 13.58
C TYR A 46 -7.66 -3.01 13.64
N ALA A 47 -6.93 -2.96 14.76
CA ALA A 47 -5.71 -3.76 14.95
C ALA A 47 -6.00 -5.26 14.87
N ILE A 48 -7.24 -5.65 15.18
CA ILE A 48 -7.71 -7.03 15.03
C ILE A 48 -7.57 -7.53 13.58
N PHE A 49 -7.82 -6.69 12.56
CA PHE A 49 -7.70 -7.09 11.16
C PHE A 49 -6.24 -7.19 10.71
N LEU A 50 -5.38 -6.32 11.22
CA LEU A 50 -3.94 -6.41 11.00
C LEU A 50 -3.38 -7.69 11.61
N ILE A 51 -3.73 -8.00 12.86
CA ILE A 51 -3.32 -9.22 13.57
C ILE A 51 -3.90 -10.46 12.87
N ALA A 52 -5.18 -10.44 12.49
CA ALA A 52 -5.81 -11.56 11.81
C ALA A 52 -5.18 -11.82 10.43
N SER A 53 -4.93 -10.76 9.65
CA SER A 53 -4.17 -10.85 8.39
C SER A 53 -2.81 -11.50 8.64
N THR A 54 -2.06 -10.98 9.61
CA THR A 54 -0.73 -11.49 10.01
C THR A 54 -0.76 -12.98 10.37
N VAL A 55 -1.67 -13.40 11.25
CA VAL A 55 -1.76 -14.80 11.70
C VAL A 55 -2.13 -15.73 10.55
N VAL A 56 -3.09 -15.34 9.71
CA VAL A 56 -3.54 -16.15 8.58
C VAL A 56 -2.44 -16.32 7.55
N THR A 57 -1.74 -15.24 7.17
CA THR A 57 -0.69 -15.31 6.15
C THR A 57 0.60 -15.94 6.68
N TYR A 58 0.96 -15.72 7.94
CA TYR A 58 2.05 -16.44 8.61
C TYR A 58 1.81 -17.95 8.60
N SER A 59 0.64 -18.37 9.08
CA SER A 59 0.27 -19.80 9.15
C SER A 59 0.21 -20.41 7.75
N SER A 60 -0.33 -19.66 6.78
CA SER A 60 -0.34 -20.09 5.37
C SER A 60 1.07 -20.29 4.83
N GLY A 61 2.00 -19.38 5.10
CA GLY A 61 3.41 -19.50 4.70
C GLY A 61 4.06 -20.77 5.26
N LEU A 62 3.91 -21.05 6.56
CA LEU A 62 4.44 -22.26 7.18
C LEU A 62 3.84 -23.54 6.59
N LEU A 63 2.52 -23.57 6.37
CA LEU A 63 1.85 -24.72 5.77
C LEU A 63 2.30 -24.96 4.33
N ILE A 64 2.45 -23.90 3.54
CA ILE A 64 3.00 -23.98 2.18
C ILE A 64 4.45 -24.49 2.21
N GLY A 65 5.26 -24.00 3.15
CA GLY A 65 6.62 -24.45 3.39
C GLY A 65 6.73 -25.95 3.60
N ARG A 66 5.92 -26.51 4.49
CA ARG A 66 5.88 -27.96 4.74
C ARG A 66 5.55 -28.77 3.48
N VAL A 67 4.61 -28.29 2.67
CA VAL A 67 4.27 -28.93 1.39
C VAL A 67 5.43 -28.85 0.41
N ASN A 68 6.16 -27.73 0.37
CA ASN A 68 7.35 -27.56 -0.48
C ASN A 68 8.49 -28.50 -0.08
N SER A 69 8.67 -28.78 1.22
CA SER A 69 9.67 -29.73 1.73
C SER A 69 9.32 -31.21 1.50
N GLY A 70 8.28 -31.51 0.71
CA GLY A 70 7.91 -32.89 0.34
C GLY A 70 7.01 -33.62 1.34
N THR A 71 6.59 -32.95 2.43
CA THR A 71 5.79 -33.57 3.50
C THR A 71 4.28 -33.42 3.33
N GLY A 72 3.80 -32.93 2.17
CA GLY A 72 2.39 -32.66 1.94
C GLY A 72 1.95 -32.80 0.48
N ASN A 73 0.63 -32.86 0.27
CA ASN A 73 0.08 -33.06 -1.07
C ASN A 73 0.01 -31.72 -1.85
N PRO A 74 0.55 -31.64 -3.09
CA PRO A 74 0.62 -30.42 -3.90
C PRO A 74 -0.74 -29.74 -4.15
N LYS A 75 -1.85 -30.49 -4.10
CA LYS A 75 -3.21 -29.93 -4.27
C LYS A 75 -3.60 -29.01 -3.12
N TYR A 76 -3.16 -29.29 -1.89
CA TYR A 76 -3.46 -28.47 -0.72
C TYR A 76 -2.73 -27.13 -0.76
N LYS A 77 -1.56 -27.07 -1.42
CA LYS A 77 -0.79 -25.84 -1.60
C LYS A 77 -1.61 -24.74 -2.29
N LYS A 78 -2.34 -25.09 -3.36
CA LYS A 78 -3.22 -24.15 -4.08
C LYS A 78 -4.41 -23.71 -3.23
N LEU A 79 -4.99 -24.64 -2.45
CA LEU A 79 -6.10 -24.33 -1.55
C LEU A 79 -5.69 -23.36 -0.44
N ILE A 80 -4.54 -23.58 0.20
CA ILE A 80 -4.02 -22.68 1.26
C ILE A 80 -3.83 -21.26 0.72
N VAL A 81 -3.20 -21.12 -0.46
CA VAL A 81 -3.05 -19.82 -1.11
C VAL A 81 -4.40 -19.20 -1.43
N ALA A 82 -5.33 -19.95 -2.02
CA ALA A 82 -6.66 -19.45 -2.35
C ALA A 82 -7.40 -18.95 -1.11
N LEU A 83 -7.39 -19.70 -0.01
CA LEU A 83 -8.03 -19.30 1.24
C LEU A 83 -7.37 -18.06 1.86
N SER A 84 -6.04 -18.00 1.85
CA SER A 84 -5.28 -16.83 2.35
C SER A 84 -5.58 -15.56 1.55
N LEU A 85 -5.60 -15.68 0.22
CA LEU A 85 -5.95 -14.59 -0.70
C LEU A 85 -7.40 -14.16 -0.50
N LEU A 86 -8.34 -15.12 -0.45
CA LEU A 86 -9.77 -14.85 -0.23
C LEU A 86 -10.02 -14.16 1.11
N PHE A 87 -9.30 -14.54 2.16
CA PHE A 87 -9.41 -13.90 3.47
C PHE A 87 -8.96 -12.44 3.42
N ASN A 88 -7.76 -12.16 2.92
CA ASN A 88 -7.20 -10.80 2.88
C ASN A 88 -7.96 -9.88 1.91
N ILE A 89 -8.26 -10.38 0.70
CA ILE A 89 -9.07 -9.66 -0.28
C ILE A 89 -10.49 -9.49 0.26
N GLY A 90 -11.05 -10.49 0.96
CA GLY A 90 -12.37 -10.43 1.59
C GLY A 90 -12.48 -9.32 2.63
N ILE A 91 -11.48 -9.16 3.51
CA ILE A 91 -11.43 -8.05 4.46
C ILE A 91 -11.36 -6.71 3.71
N LEU A 92 -10.45 -6.58 2.74
CA LEU A 92 -10.35 -5.37 1.92
C LEU A 92 -11.68 -5.07 1.24
N VAL A 93 -12.37 -6.10 0.72
CA VAL A 93 -13.62 -5.93 0.00
C VAL A 93 -14.76 -5.51 0.91
N ALA A 94 -14.87 -6.13 2.08
CA ALA A 94 -15.87 -5.83 3.08
C ALA A 94 -15.77 -4.38 3.57
N PHE A 95 -14.57 -3.87 3.82
CA PHE A 95 -14.41 -2.48 4.28
C PHE A 95 -14.48 -1.46 3.16
N LYS A 96 -13.95 -1.78 1.97
CA LYS A 96 -13.82 -0.80 0.89
C LYS A 96 -15.03 -0.73 -0.02
N TYR A 97 -15.64 -1.86 -0.37
CA TYR A 97 -16.69 -1.91 -1.40
C TYR A 97 -18.08 -2.28 -0.87
N ALA A 98 -18.27 -2.56 0.42
CA ALA A 98 -19.59 -2.96 0.96
C ALA A 98 -20.71 -2.00 0.58
N ASP A 99 -20.52 -0.69 0.80
CA ASP A 99 -21.54 0.31 0.47
C ASP A 99 -21.80 0.43 -1.03
N PHE A 100 -20.77 0.30 -1.86
CA PHE A 100 -20.93 0.33 -3.32
C PHE A 100 -21.65 -0.90 -3.85
N LEU A 101 -21.28 -2.10 -3.36
CA LEU A 101 -21.94 -3.34 -3.72
C LEU A 101 -23.41 -3.32 -3.28
N ARG A 102 -23.69 -2.81 -2.07
CA ARG A 102 -25.05 -2.61 -1.56
C ARG A 102 -25.86 -1.67 -2.44
N LYS A 103 -25.34 -0.47 -2.76
CA LYS A 103 -26.02 0.49 -3.64
C LYS A 103 -26.27 -0.09 -5.03
N THR A 104 -25.27 -0.77 -5.59
CA THR A 104 -25.40 -1.43 -6.90
C THR A 104 -26.48 -2.51 -6.85
N TYR A 105 -26.50 -3.34 -5.82
CA TYR A 105 -27.51 -4.38 -5.62
C TYR A 105 -28.92 -3.79 -5.47
N SER A 106 -29.10 -2.73 -4.67
CA SER A 106 -30.40 -2.07 -4.54
C SER A 106 -30.87 -1.44 -5.84
N HIS A 107 -29.97 -0.84 -6.62
CA HIS A 107 -30.32 -0.30 -7.94
C HIS A 107 -30.72 -1.40 -8.91
N LEU A 108 -30.02 -2.54 -8.92
CA LEU A 108 -30.37 -3.69 -9.77
C LEU A 108 -31.74 -4.25 -9.39
N LEU A 109 -32.02 -4.44 -8.10
CA LEU A 109 -33.33 -4.92 -7.63
C LEU A 109 -34.47 -3.94 -7.97
N ALA A 110 -34.20 -2.64 -7.90
CA ALA A 110 -35.16 -1.61 -8.30
C ALA A 110 -35.53 -1.70 -9.79
N LEU A 111 -34.59 -2.10 -10.67
CA LEU A 111 -34.89 -2.36 -12.09
C LEU A 111 -35.86 -3.53 -12.27
N PHE A 112 -35.90 -4.47 -11.32
CA PHE A 112 -36.84 -5.59 -11.30
C PHE A 112 -38.09 -5.31 -10.45
N GLY A 113 -38.32 -4.06 -10.03
CA GLY A 113 -39.50 -3.64 -9.27
C GLY A 113 -39.45 -3.93 -7.77
N PHE A 114 -38.32 -4.42 -7.24
CA PHE A 114 -38.14 -4.64 -5.81
C PHE A 114 -37.53 -3.41 -5.14
N SER A 115 -38.19 -2.86 -4.13
CA SER A 115 -37.62 -1.80 -3.28
C SER A 115 -37.04 -2.41 -2.01
N VAL A 116 -35.72 -2.31 -1.86
CA VAL A 116 -35.02 -2.72 -0.64
C VAL A 116 -34.49 -1.46 0.03
N ALA A 117 -35.00 -1.16 1.22
CA ALA A 117 -34.39 -0.16 2.08
C ALA A 117 -32.99 -0.64 2.44
N THR A 118 -31.98 0.10 2.03
CA THR A 118 -30.61 -0.25 2.33
C THR A 118 -30.03 0.81 3.25
N GLU A 119 -30.03 0.51 4.55
CA GLU A 119 -29.34 1.34 5.54
C GLU A 119 -27.84 1.40 5.23
N ALA A 120 -27.23 2.56 5.48
CA ALA A 120 -25.81 2.74 5.25
C ALA A 120 -25.00 1.98 6.31
N VAL A 121 -24.05 1.16 5.85
CA VAL A 121 -23.11 0.50 6.74
C VAL A 121 -21.86 1.35 6.77
N HIS A 122 -21.77 2.26 7.74
CA HIS A 122 -20.62 3.13 7.92
C HIS A 122 -19.45 2.38 8.57
N LEU A 123 -18.86 1.44 7.84
CA LEU A 123 -17.60 0.82 8.22
C LEU A 123 -16.47 1.81 7.94
N ILE A 124 -15.85 2.34 8.99
CA ILE A 124 -14.65 3.16 8.85
C ILE A 124 -13.52 2.23 8.38
N LEU A 125 -12.87 2.62 7.28
CA LEU A 125 -11.76 1.88 6.69
C LEU A 125 -10.56 1.83 7.65
N PRO A 126 -10.04 0.63 7.97
CA PRO A 126 -8.80 0.52 8.71
C PRO A 126 -7.67 1.23 7.99
N VAL A 127 -6.95 2.08 8.73
CA VAL A 127 -5.78 2.76 8.20
C VAL A 127 -4.76 1.72 7.69
N GLY A 128 -4.23 1.91 6.49
CA GLY A 128 -3.21 1.01 5.93
C GLY A 128 -3.72 -0.32 5.36
N ILE A 129 -5.03 -0.60 5.39
CA ILE A 129 -5.60 -1.89 4.92
C ILE A 129 -5.14 -2.32 3.55
N SER A 130 -5.07 -1.39 2.63
CA SER A 130 -4.62 -1.64 1.26
C SER A 130 -3.14 -2.04 1.21
N PHE A 131 -2.28 -1.42 2.01
CA PHE A 131 -0.83 -1.66 1.99
C PHE A 131 -0.47 -2.98 2.65
N TYR A 132 -0.95 -3.24 3.88
CA TYR A 132 -0.66 -4.50 4.55
C TYR A 132 -1.31 -5.68 3.83
N THR A 133 -2.45 -5.49 3.15
CA THR A 133 -3.04 -6.53 2.30
C THR A 133 -2.10 -6.89 1.15
N PHE A 134 -1.52 -5.90 0.44
CA PHE A 134 -0.54 -6.19 -0.61
C PHE A 134 0.72 -6.90 -0.09
N GLN A 135 1.24 -6.50 1.06
CA GLN A 135 2.40 -7.15 1.70
C GLN A 135 2.08 -8.60 2.09
N SER A 136 0.92 -8.83 2.73
CA SER A 136 0.42 -10.15 3.11
C SER A 136 0.22 -11.06 1.90
N LEU A 137 -0.37 -10.53 0.82
CA LEU A 137 -0.54 -11.26 -0.44
C LEU A 137 0.81 -11.61 -1.10
N SER A 138 1.73 -10.64 -1.15
CA SER A 138 3.08 -10.86 -1.68
C SER A 138 3.78 -12.02 -0.99
N TYR A 139 3.79 -12.02 0.35
CA TYR A 139 4.44 -13.08 1.12
C TYR A 139 3.87 -14.47 0.80
N THR A 140 2.55 -14.63 0.85
CA THR A 140 1.91 -15.93 0.57
C THR A 140 2.21 -16.40 -0.86
N ILE A 141 2.22 -15.49 -1.83
CA ILE A 141 2.53 -15.82 -3.23
C ILE A 141 4.02 -16.15 -3.42
N ASP A 142 4.92 -15.43 -2.77
CA ASP A 142 6.37 -15.65 -2.88
C ASP A 142 6.77 -17.00 -2.28
N VAL A 143 6.22 -17.35 -1.10
CA VAL A 143 6.42 -18.67 -0.49
C VAL A 143 5.78 -19.78 -1.33
N TYR A 144 4.64 -19.51 -1.98
CA TYR A 144 4.03 -20.42 -2.95
C TYR A 144 4.93 -20.67 -4.16
N ARG A 145 5.59 -19.64 -4.69
CA ARG A 145 6.52 -19.76 -5.83
C ARG A 145 7.87 -20.36 -5.45
N GLY A 146 8.22 -20.35 -4.15
CA GLY A 146 9.55 -20.72 -3.68
C GLY A 146 10.57 -19.59 -3.85
N ASP A 147 10.10 -18.36 -4.05
CA ASP A 147 10.97 -17.18 -4.18
C ASP A 147 11.55 -16.73 -2.82
N VAL A 148 10.88 -17.12 -1.73
CA VAL A 148 11.18 -16.79 -0.33
C VAL A 148 10.89 -18.02 0.54
N GLU A 149 11.78 -18.31 1.49
CA GLU A 149 11.56 -19.33 2.50
C GLU A 149 10.52 -18.85 3.54
N PRO A 150 9.66 -19.72 4.08
CA PRO A 150 8.71 -19.35 5.12
C PRO A 150 9.43 -18.79 6.36
N GLU A 151 8.99 -17.63 6.84
CA GLU A 151 9.47 -17.05 8.09
C GLU A 151 9.01 -17.92 9.28
N ALA A 152 9.93 -18.30 10.14
CA ALA A 152 9.68 -19.16 11.31
C ALA A 152 9.38 -18.36 12.58
N HIS A 153 9.67 -17.06 12.60
CA HIS A 153 9.48 -16.19 13.74
C HIS A 153 8.28 -15.25 13.54
N LEU A 154 7.15 -15.55 14.20
CA LEU A 154 5.91 -14.76 14.11
C LEU A 154 6.14 -13.26 14.36
N GLY A 155 6.99 -12.88 15.31
CA GLY A 155 7.28 -11.46 15.60
C GLY A 155 7.97 -10.70 14.45
N LYS A 156 8.90 -11.33 13.73
CA LYS A 156 9.57 -10.72 12.57
C LYS A 156 8.62 -10.62 11.38
N TYR A 157 7.79 -11.66 11.20
CA TYR A 157 6.72 -11.62 10.22
C TYR A 157 5.70 -10.52 10.51
N ALA A 158 5.26 -10.40 11.77
CA ALA A 158 4.37 -9.32 12.20
C ALA A 158 5.00 -7.94 11.97
N LEU A 159 6.31 -7.79 12.20
CA LEU A 159 7.03 -6.55 11.89
C LEU A 159 6.99 -6.25 10.39
N PHE A 160 7.23 -7.23 9.51
CA PHE A 160 7.12 -7.04 8.06
C PHE A 160 5.75 -6.48 7.63
N VAL A 161 4.66 -7.03 8.17
CA VAL A 161 3.29 -6.60 7.82
C VAL A 161 2.91 -5.27 8.48
N SER A 162 3.44 -4.97 9.66
CA SER A 162 3.05 -3.81 10.47
C SER A 162 4.01 -2.63 10.43
N PHE A 163 5.16 -2.74 9.75
CA PHE A 163 6.25 -1.75 9.79
C PHE A 163 5.73 -0.32 9.57
N PHE A 164 5.73 0.51 10.61
CA PHE A 164 5.03 1.80 10.58
C PHE A 164 5.41 2.74 9.42
N PRO A 165 6.68 2.81 8.95
CA PRO A 165 7.01 3.69 7.84
C PRO A 165 6.25 3.32 6.57
N THR A 166 5.95 2.04 6.34
CA THR A 166 5.31 1.56 5.10
C THR A 166 3.81 1.33 5.24
N LEU A 167 3.29 1.34 6.47
CA LEU A 167 1.94 0.90 6.78
C LEU A 167 0.82 1.77 6.19
N ILE A 168 0.99 3.10 6.12
CA ILE A 168 -0.07 4.02 5.66
C ILE A 168 0.15 4.50 4.24
N SER A 169 1.34 4.99 3.93
CA SER A 169 1.62 5.69 2.67
C SER A 169 3.08 5.56 2.22
N GLY A 170 3.85 4.66 2.83
CA GLY A 170 5.19 4.36 2.37
C GLY A 170 5.19 3.39 1.18
N PRO A 171 6.37 3.11 0.62
CA PRO A 171 6.50 2.17 -0.50
C PRO A 171 6.05 0.75 -0.11
N ILE A 172 5.28 0.11 -0.98
CA ILE A 172 4.83 -1.28 -0.79
C ILE A 172 6.06 -2.19 -0.79
N GLN A 173 6.33 -2.81 0.36
CA GLN A 173 7.45 -3.73 0.53
C GLN A 173 7.10 -5.13 0.04
N LYS A 174 8.13 -5.81 -0.49
CA LYS A 174 8.08 -7.23 -0.82
C LYS A 174 8.79 -8.01 0.28
N SER A 175 8.28 -9.19 0.60
CA SER A 175 8.78 -10.01 1.71
C SER A 175 10.24 -10.43 1.54
N LYS A 176 10.65 -10.72 0.31
CA LYS A 176 11.98 -11.25 -0.03
C LYS A 176 13.14 -10.41 0.52
N ASP A 177 13.05 -9.09 0.34
CA ASP A 177 14.14 -8.18 0.68
C ASP A 177 14.00 -7.67 2.12
N PHE A 178 12.77 -7.45 2.58
CA PHE A 178 12.54 -6.87 3.90
C PHE A 178 12.80 -7.86 5.04
N LEU A 179 12.34 -9.12 4.94
CA LEU A 179 12.53 -10.11 6.01
C LEU A 179 14.01 -10.41 6.26
N LYS A 180 14.82 -10.46 5.20
CA LYS A 180 16.28 -10.62 5.32
C LYS A 180 16.91 -9.45 6.05
N LYS A 181 16.51 -8.22 5.70
CA LYS A 181 17.02 -7.01 6.34
C LYS A 181 16.72 -6.96 7.83
N ILE A 182 15.58 -7.46 8.31
CA ILE A 182 15.28 -7.49 9.75
C ILE A 182 16.39 -8.19 10.56
N ASP A 183 17.08 -9.17 9.96
CA ASP A 183 18.12 -9.96 10.60
C ASP A 183 19.54 -9.40 10.38
N GLU A 184 19.68 -8.40 9.51
CA GLU A 184 20.95 -7.72 9.27
C GLU A 184 21.28 -6.77 10.43
N ASP A 185 22.57 -6.61 10.73
CA ASP A 185 23.04 -5.64 11.71
C ASP A 185 23.05 -4.24 11.09
N HIS A 186 22.39 -3.30 11.77
CA HIS A 186 22.30 -1.91 11.35
C HIS A 186 22.99 -1.02 12.39
N PRO A 187 24.33 -0.92 12.34
CA PRO A 187 25.06 -0.04 13.24
C PRO A 187 24.65 1.42 13.01
N PHE A 188 24.84 2.24 14.04
CA PHE A 188 24.58 3.67 13.93
C PHE A 188 25.46 4.31 12.85
N ASP A 189 24.83 4.83 11.81
CA ASP A 189 25.46 5.63 10.77
C ASP A 189 24.92 7.06 10.80
N TYR A 190 25.74 7.99 11.29
CA TYR A 190 25.40 9.41 11.32
C TYR A 190 25.03 9.96 9.93
N ILE A 191 25.68 9.49 8.86
CA ILE A 191 25.41 9.94 7.50
C ILE A 191 24.03 9.46 7.05
N GLY A 192 23.71 8.19 7.29
CA GLY A 192 22.39 7.60 7.04
C GLY A 192 21.28 8.32 7.79
N VAL A 193 21.45 8.54 9.09
CA VAL A 193 20.47 9.27 9.92
C VAL A 193 20.27 10.71 9.41
N LYS A 194 21.36 11.44 9.11
CA LYS A 194 21.28 12.80 8.55
C LYS A 194 20.53 12.83 7.23
N LYS A 195 20.79 11.86 6.33
CA LYS A 195 20.08 11.74 5.04
C LYS A 195 18.59 11.51 5.27
N GLY A 196 18.23 10.60 6.18
CA GLY A 196 16.84 10.32 6.52
C GLY A 196 16.10 11.55 7.06
N VAL A 197 16.73 12.32 7.97
CA VAL A 197 16.17 13.58 8.50
C VAL A 197 15.97 14.61 7.38
N LEU A 198 16.98 14.84 6.53
CA LEU A 198 16.87 15.79 5.41
C LEU A 198 15.77 15.38 4.43
N ARG A 199 15.64 14.08 4.17
CA ARG A 199 14.60 13.52 3.32
C ARG A 199 13.20 13.70 3.91
N MET A 200 13.04 13.51 5.22
CA MET A 200 11.78 13.80 5.91
C MET A 200 11.45 15.29 5.84
N LEU A 201 12.42 16.19 6.04
CA LEU A 201 12.22 17.64 5.92
C LEU A 201 11.74 18.03 4.52
N TRP A 202 12.32 17.43 3.48
CA TRP A 202 11.84 17.60 2.11
C TRP A 202 10.39 17.10 1.95
N GLY A 203 10.07 15.92 2.48
CA GLY A 203 8.72 15.38 2.45
C GLY A 203 7.69 16.25 3.19
N TYR A 204 8.07 16.84 4.33
CA TYR A 204 7.24 17.79 5.06
C TYR A 204 7.00 19.07 4.26
N PHE A 205 8.01 19.57 3.55
CA PHE A 205 7.84 20.72 2.66
C PHE A 205 6.87 20.41 1.52
N GLU A 206 7.06 19.28 0.81
CA GLU A 206 6.15 18.85 -0.26
C GLU A 206 4.71 18.72 0.24
N LYS A 207 4.51 18.09 1.40
CA LYS A 207 3.18 17.85 1.96
C LYS A 207 2.53 19.12 2.52
N MET A 208 3.17 19.77 3.50
CA MET A 208 2.54 20.82 4.30
C MET A 208 2.60 22.21 3.65
N VAL A 209 3.62 22.46 2.82
CA VAL A 209 3.82 23.77 2.19
C VAL A 209 3.26 23.79 0.77
N VAL A 210 3.48 22.74 -0.02
CA VAL A 210 3.01 22.69 -1.40
C VAL A 210 1.60 22.08 -1.49
N ALA A 211 1.45 20.81 -1.12
CA ALA A 211 0.21 20.08 -1.34
C ALA A 211 -0.97 20.66 -0.54
N ASP A 212 -0.80 20.88 0.76
CA ASP A 212 -1.88 21.41 1.61
C ASP A 212 -2.33 22.82 1.21
N ARG A 213 -1.43 23.63 0.62
CA ARG A 213 -1.79 24.97 0.13
C ARG A 213 -2.50 24.92 -1.21
N LEU A 214 -2.05 24.07 -2.14
CA LEU A 214 -2.76 23.84 -3.39
C LEU A 214 -4.14 23.22 -3.16
N ALA A 215 -4.27 22.34 -2.16
CA ALA A 215 -5.53 21.71 -1.80
C ALA A 215 -6.64 22.73 -1.48
N ILE A 216 -6.32 23.86 -0.85
CA ILE A 216 -7.31 24.91 -0.56
C ILE A 216 -7.94 25.43 -1.85
N LEU A 217 -7.12 25.76 -2.84
CA LEU A 217 -7.58 26.28 -4.13
C LEU A 217 -8.32 25.20 -4.92
N VAL A 218 -7.75 23.99 -5.00
CA VAL A 218 -8.35 22.88 -5.75
C VAL A 218 -9.71 22.49 -5.17
N ASN A 219 -9.80 22.33 -3.85
CA ASN A 219 -11.06 21.95 -3.18
C ASN A 219 -12.13 23.03 -3.36
N THR A 220 -11.77 24.32 -3.32
CA THR A 220 -12.71 25.42 -3.56
C THR A 220 -13.46 25.26 -4.88
N VAL A 221 -12.75 24.86 -5.94
CA VAL A 221 -13.31 24.64 -7.28
C VAL A 221 -14.00 23.29 -7.40
N TYR A 222 -13.37 22.21 -6.93
CA TYR A 222 -13.88 20.84 -7.09
C TYR A 222 -15.10 20.52 -6.23
N GLU A 223 -15.25 21.17 -5.07
CA GLU A 223 -16.44 21.04 -4.22
C GLU A 223 -17.63 21.83 -4.75
N ASN A 224 -17.41 22.81 -5.64
CA ASN A 224 -18.44 23.69 -6.20
C ASN A 224 -18.39 23.76 -7.74
N PRO A 225 -18.45 22.63 -8.46
CA PRO A 225 -18.22 22.58 -9.91
C PRO A 225 -19.28 23.35 -10.73
N ALA A 226 -20.47 23.57 -10.18
CA ALA A 226 -21.53 24.35 -10.81
C ALA A 226 -21.30 25.87 -10.74
N LYS A 227 -20.35 26.34 -9.90
CA LYS A 227 -20.09 27.76 -9.66
C LYS A 227 -18.89 28.28 -10.44
N TYR A 228 -17.88 27.43 -10.63
CA TYR A 228 -16.60 27.79 -11.25
C TYR A 228 -16.50 27.19 -12.65
N HIS A 229 -16.13 28.00 -13.64
CA HIS A 229 -16.15 27.60 -15.05
C HIS A 229 -14.93 28.11 -15.82
N GLY A 230 -14.62 27.46 -16.95
CA GLY A 230 -13.56 27.90 -17.86
C GLY A 230 -12.18 27.85 -17.23
N LEU A 231 -11.50 28.99 -17.12
CA LEU A 231 -10.11 29.09 -16.68
C LEU A 231 -9.89 28.56 -15.25
N GLU A 232 -10.84 28.81 -14.35
CA GLU A 232 -10.76 28.40 -12.95
C GLU A 232 -10.71 26.87 -12.83
N SER A 233 -11.54 26.16 -13.60
CA SER A 233 -11.56 24.69 -13.65
C SER A 233 -10.27 24.11 -14.25
N VAL A 234 -9.72 24.77 -15.28
CA VAL A 234 -8.46 24.36 -15.91
C VAL A 234 -7.28 24.54 -14.94
N LEU A 235 -7.20 25.69 -14.26
CA LEU A 235 -6.17 25.96 -13.26
C LEU A 235 -6.29 25.01 -12.06
N ALA A 236 -7.50 24.74 -11.58
CA ALA A 236 -7.71 23.75 -10.53
C ALA A 236 -7.24 22.35 -10.95
N SER A 237 -7.52 21.94 -12.19
CA SER A 237 -7.04 20.64 -12.71
C SER A 237 -5.52 20.56 -12.84
N LEU A 238 -4.89 21.65 -13.28
CA LEU A 238 -3.43 21.75 -13.34
C LEU A 238 -2.82 21.71 -11.93
N PHE A 239 -3.34 22.49 -10.99
CA PHE A 239 -2.86 22.50 -9.60
C PHE A 239 -3.13 21.20 -8.86
N TYR A 240 -4.23 20.50 -9.16
CA TYR A 240 -4.48 19.16 -8.63
C TYR A 240 -3.36 18.20 -9.02
N THR A 241 -2.79 18.32 -10.23
CA THR A 241 -1.66 17.50 -10.69
C THR A 241 -0.44 17.69 -9.78
N PHE A 242 -0.11 18.93 -9.42
CA PHE A 242 0.98 19.19 -8.47
C PHE A 242 0.61 18.79 -7.04
N GLN A 243 -0.62 19.05 -6.61
CA GLN A 243 -1.12 18.68 -5.29
C GLN A 243 -0.99 17.17 -5.06
N ILE A 244 -1.55 16.33 -5.94
CA ILE A 244 -1.53 14.87 -5.76
C ILE A 244 -0.11 14.31 -5.75
N TYR A 245 0.78 14.86 -6.59
CA TYR A 245 2.18 14.47 -6.60
C TYR A 245 2.89 14.86 -5.31
N SER A 246 2.81 16.12 -4.89
CA SER A 246 3.49 16.61 -3.70
C SER A 246 2.91 16.00 -2.41
N ASP A 247 1.62 15.70 -2.37
CA ASP A 247 1.00 15.01 -1.25
C ASP A 247 1.59 13.60 -1.08
N PHE A 248 1.60 12.84 -2.18
CA PHE A 248 1.99 11.44 -2.11
C PHE A 248 3.51 11.24 -2.08
N SER A 249 4.25 12.05 -2.83
CA SER A 249 5.72 12.14 -2.76
C SER A 249 6.15 12.58 -1.36
N GLY A 250 5.47 13.58 -0.79
CA GLY A 250 5.76 14.08 0.55
C GLY A 250 5.66 12.99 1.61
N TYR A 251 4.54 12.26 1.63
CA TYR A 251 4.38 11.11 2.53
C TYR A 251 5.38 9.98 2.26
N SER A 252 5.66 9.67 0.99
CA SER A 252 6.65 8.65 0.64
C SER A 252 8.05 9.03 1.12
N ASN A 253 8.45 10.30 0.98
CA ASN A 253 9.73 10.81 1.46
C ASN A 253 9.85 10.80 2.99
N ILE A 254 8.77 11.14 3.70
CA ILE A 254 8.73 11.03 5.16
C ILE A 254 8.89 9.56 5.59
N ALA A 255 8.16 8.64 4.96
CA ALA A 255 8.26 7.21 5.22
C ALA A 255 9.66 6.65 4.95
N ILE A 256 10.23 6.96 3.78
CA ILE A 256 11.56 6.48 3.40
C ILE A 256 12.63 7.07 4.33
N GLY A 257 12.57 8.38 4.63
CA GLY A 257 13.51 9.01 5.54
C GLY A 257 13.45 8.44 6.96
N ALA A 258 12.26 8.15 7.48
CA ALA A 258 12.09 7.52 8.79
C ALA A 258 12.72 6.11 8.82
N ALA A 259 12.57 5.33 7.75
CA ALA A 259 13.19 4.01 7.63
C ALA A 259 14.72 4.09 7.48
N GLU A 260 15.23 5.03 6.69
CA GLU A 260 16.66 5.29 6.50
C GLU A 260 17.36 5.64 7.83
N MET A 261 16.69 6.38 8.73
CA MET A 261 17.20 6.66 10.07
C MET A 261 17.39 5.43 10.96
N MET A 262 16.84 4.28 10.59
CA MET A 262 16.96 3.00 11.31
C MET A 262 17.70 1.96 10.46
N GLY A 263 18.39 2.36 9.38
CA GLY A 263 19.14 1.46 8.50
C GLY A 263 18.31 0.75 7.41
N PHE A 264 16.99 0.97 7.35
CA PHE A 264 16.13 0.31 6.37
C PHE A 264 16.03 1.10 5.06
N HIS A 265 16.68 0.61 4.01
CA HIS A 265 16.56 1.17 2.67
C HIS A 265 15.30 0.67 1.96
N LEU A 266 14.28 1.53 1.87
CA LEU A 266 13.03 1.28 1.16
C LEU A 266 13.13 1.67 -0.33
N ALA A 267 12.28 1.08 -1.16
CA ALA A 267 12.19 1.42 -2.58
C ALA A 267 11.65 2.83 -2.83
N GLU A 268 12.12 3.49 -3.88
CA GLU A 268 11.55 4.77 -4.32
C GLU A 268 10.13 4.62 -4.84
N ASN A 269 9.25 5.57 -4.52
CA ASN A 269 7.90 5.63 -5.07
C ASN A 269 7.78 6.59 -6.26
N PHE A 270 8.63 7.62 -6.32
CA PHE A 270 8.55 8.66 -7.34
C PHE A 270 9.93 8.99 -7.89
N ASN A 271 10.01 9.20 -9.20
CA ASN A 271 11.23 9.63 -9.87
C ASN A 271 10.92 10.60 -11.02
N CYS A 272 10.67 11.87 -10.67
CA CYS A 272 10.37 12.94 -11.63
C CYS A 272 9.36 12.50 -12.73
N PRO A 273 8.16 12.02 -12.36
CA PRO A 273 7.22 11.35 -13.28
C PRO A 273 6.71 12.28 -14.39
N TYR A 274 6.53 13.57 -14.13
CA TYR A 274 6.05 14.53 -15.14
C TYR A 274 7.07 14.89 -16.23
N PHE A 275 8.33 14.48 -16.06
CA PHE A 275 9.34 14.58 -17.12
C PHE A 275 9.37 13.35 -18.05
N ALA A 276 8.45 12.39 -17.86
CA ALA A 276 8.33 11.23 -18.73
C ALA A 276 7.95 11.61 -20.16
N LYS A 277 8.58 10.97 -21.15
CA LYS A 277 8.31 11.18 -22.58
C LYS A 277 7.23 10.25 -23.14
N SER A 278 6.75 9.30 -22.33
CA SER A 278 5.70 8.34 -22.69
C SER A 278 4.91 7.89 -21.46
N ILE A 279 3.69 7.38 -21.66
CA ILE A 279 2.86 6.83 -20.58
C ILE A 279 3.52 5.62 -19.91
N GLN A 280 4.22 4.79 -20.70
CA GLN A 280 4.99 3.68 -20.14
C GLN A 280 6.11 4.16 -19.22
N GLU A 281 6.82 5.23 -19.60
CA GLU A 281 7.85 5.83 -18.77
C GLU A 281 7.26 6.50 -17.52
N PHE A 282 6.09 7.14 -17.64
CA PHE A 282 5.38 7.72 -16.51
C PHE A 282 5.10 6.67 -15.42
N TRP A 283 4.56 5.50 -15.80
CA TRP A 283 4.29 4.41 -14.85
C TRP A 283 5.53 3.68 -14.32
N ARG A 284 6.71 3.94 -14.88
CA ARG A 284 8.00 3.51 -14.29
C ARG A 284 8.55 4.51 -13.28
N ARG A 285 7.95 5.70 -13.20
CA ARG A 285 8.38 6.84 -12.37
C ARG A 285 7.32 7.29 -11.36
N TRP A 286 6.07 6.89 -11.53
CA TRP A 286 4.93 7.21 -10.67
C TRP A 286 4.54 5.98 -9.85
N HIS A 287 4.45 6.14 -8.53
CA HIS A 287 4.06 5.11 -7.57
C HIS A 287 4.68 3.73 -7.86
N ILE A 288 6.02 3.74 -8.00
CA ILE A 288 6.83 2.63 -8.54
C ILE A 288 6.62 1.33 -7.76
N SER A 289 6.47 1.38 -6.42
CA SER A 289 6.26 0.18 -5.62
C SER A 289 4.94 -0.53 -5.98
N LEU A 290 3.86 0.21 -6.23
CA LEU A 290 2.58 -0.34 -6.69
C LEU A 290 2.66 -0.85 -8.12
N SER A 291 3.25 -0.08 -9.03
CA SER A 291 3.38 -0.50 -10.44
C SER A 291 4.20 -1.78 -10.56
N THR A 292 5.28 -1.92 -9.78
CA THR A 292 6.06 -3.16 -9.72
C THR A 292 5.33 -4.30 -9.02
N TRP A 293 4.53 -4.02 -7.99
CA TRP A 293 3.66 -5.01 -7.36
C TRP A 293 2.65 -5.59 -8.36
N PHE A 294 1.89 -4.76 -9.06
CA PHE A 294 0.94 -5.21 -10.07
C PHE A 294 1.63 -5.97 -11.21
N ARG A 295 2.81 -5.53 -11.62
CA ARG A 295 3.60 -6.25 -12.62
C ARG A 295 3.95 -7.67 -12.17
N ASP A 296 4.43 -7.82 -10.94
CA ASP A 296 5.03 -9.07 -10.44
C ASP A 296 3.98 -10.08 -9.91
N TYR A 297 2.86 -9.57 -9.37
CA TYR A 297 1.82 -10.39 -8.75
C TYR A 297 0.54 -10.53 -9.59
N LEU A 298 0.33 -9.70 -10.62
CA LEU A 298 -0.85 -9.78 -11.50
C LEU A 298 -0.48 -9.93 -12.99
N TYR A 299 0.36 -9.05 -13.54
CA TYR A 299 0.67 -9.07 -14.98
C TYR A 299 1.46 -10.31 -15.44
N PHE A 300 2.58 -10.64 -14.77
CA PHE A 300 3.37 -11.82 -15.15
C PHE A 300 2.61 -13.14 -14.98
N PRO A 301 1.83 -13.37 -13.90
CA PRO A 301 0.97 -14.56 -13.78
C PRO A 301 -0.06 -14.73 -14.89
N LEU A 302 -0.56 -13.64 -15.48
CA LEU A 302 -1.46 -13.67 -16.64
C LEU A 302 -0.75 -14.01 -17.97
N GLY A 303 0.55 -14.33 -17.92
CA GLY A 303 1.40 -14.67 -19.07
C GLY A 303 2.31 -13.54 -19.55
N GLY A 304 2.17 -12.35 -18.96
CA GLY A 304 3.06 -11.20 -19.19
C GLY A 304 3.26 -10.88 -20.67
N SER A 305 4.51 -10.69 -21.08
CA SER A 305 4.88 -10.38 -22.46
C SER A 305 5.14 -11.62 -23.33
N ARG A 306 4.95 -12.84 -22.80
CA ARG A 306 5.15 -14.10 -23.54
C ARG A 306 3.90 -14.54 -24.32
N CYS A 307 2.79 -13.81 -24.17
CA CYS A 307 1.54 -14.10 -24.87
C CYS A 307 1.40 -13.31 -26.18
N SER A 308 0.39 -13.66 -26.98
CA SER A 308 0.02 -12.91 -28.19
C SER A 308 -0.27 -11.44 -27.89
N LYS A 309 -0.10 -10.57 -28.90
CA LYS A 309 -0.34 -9.13 -28.76
C LYS A 309 -1.72 -8.81 -28.17
N PHE A 310 -2.76 -9.53 -28.61
CA PHE A 310 -4.12 -9.36 -28.08
C PHE A 310 -4.21 -9.69 -26.59
N ARG A 311 -3.67 -10.85 -26.16
CA ARG A 311 -3.63 -11.22 -24.72
C ARG A 311 -2.80 -10.25 -23.91
N ARG A 312 -1.71 -9.72 -24.46
CA ARG A 312 -0.90 -8.69 -23.80
C ARG A 312 -1.71 -7.43 -23.55
N CYS A 313 -2.46 -6.93 -24.54
CA CYS A 313 -3.32 -5.76 -24.36
C CYS A 313 -4.41 -6.03 -23.32
N LEU A 314 -5.06 -7.20 -23.37
CA LEU A 314 -6.06 -7.60 -22.39
C LEU A 314 -5.48 -7.66 -20.96
N ASN A 315 -4.28 -8.21 -20.80
CA ASN A 315 -3.61 -8.27 -19.50
C ASN A 315 -3.30 -6.87 -18.96
N VAL A 316 -2.89 -5.92 -19.80
CA VAL A 316 -2.65 -4.52 -19.40
C VAL A 316 -3.97 -3.85 -18.97
N LEU A 317 -5.05 -4.04 -19.74
CA LEU A 317 -6.38 -3.55 -19.39
C LEU A 317 -6.86 -4.11 -18.04
N ILE A 318 -6.70 -5.41 -17.81
CA ILE A 318 -7.06 -6.06 -16.54
C ILE A 318 -6.25 -5.43 -15.39
N VAL A 319 -4.94 -5.29 -15.55
CA VAL A 319 -4.05 -4.73 -14.52
C VAL A 319 -4.47 -3.30 -14.15
N PHE A 320 -4.68 -2.43 -15.13
CA PHE A 320 -5.09 -1.05 -14.84
C PHE A 320 -6.53 -0.93 -14.35
N THR A 321 -7.44 -1.82 -14.77
CA THR A 321 -8.80 -1.89 -14.22
C THR A 321 -8.77 -2.25 -12.73
N VAL A 322 -8.00 -3.28 -12.36
CA VAL A 322 -7.81 -3.66 -10.95
C VAL A 322 -7.10 -2.56 -10.17
N CYS A 323 -6.12 -1.87 -10.78
CA CYS A 323 -5.48 -0.69 -10.20
C CYS A 323 -6.48 0.46 -9.94
N GLY A 324 -7.37 0.73 -10.90
CA GLY A 324 -8.45 1.71 -10.77
C GLY A 324 -9.36 1.39 -9.58
N PHE A 325 -9.91 0.18 -9.53
CA PHE A 325 -10.72 -0.25 -8.38
C PHE A 325 -9.95 -0.17 -7.06
N TRP A 326 -8.66 -0.49 -7.08
CA TRP A 326 -7.82 -0.33 -5.91
C TRP A 326 -7.69 1.12 -5.46
N HIS A 327 -7.66 2.12 -6.34
CA HIS A 327 -7.61 3.53 -5.93
C HIS A 327 -8.95 4.00 -5.34
N GLY A 328 -10.07 3.58 -5.90
CA GLY A 328 -11.37 3.91 -5.33
C GLY A 328 -12.55 3.24 -6.02
N VAL A 329 -13.73 3.50 -5.45
CA VAL A 329 -14.92 2.68 -5.71
C VAL A 329 -15.93 3.36 -6.63
N SER A 330 -15.69 4.62 -7.01
CA SER A 330 -16.54 5.33 -7.95
C SER A 330 -16.23 4.92 -9.40
N LEU A 331 -17.22 5.10 -10.29
CA LEU A 331 -17.04 4.85 -11.73
C LEU A 331 -15.89 5.68 -12.33
N THR A 332 -15.56 6.84 -11.74
CA THR A 332 -14.42 7.65 -12.19
C THR A 332 -13.10 6.90 -12.10
N PHE A 333 -12.90 6.05 -11.08
CA PHE A 333 -11.69 5.24 -10.95
C PHE A 333 -11.65 4.06 -11.93
N LEU A 334 -12.82 3.49 -12.26
CA LEU A 334 -12.94 2.49 -13.32
C LEU A 334 -12.55 3.08 -14.68
N PHE A 335 -13.11 4.25 -15.03
CA PHE A 335 -12.77 4.94 -16.27
C PHE A 335 -11.30 5.35 -16.31
N TRP A 336 -10.77 5.88 -15.20
CA TRP A 336 -9.36 6.21 -15.08
C TRP A 336 -8.46 4.99 -15.33
N GLY A 337 -8.79 3.83 -14.75
CA GLY A 337 -8.06 2.59 -14.99
C GLY A 337 -8.14 2.13 -16.45
N LEU A 338 -9.33 2.14 -17.05
CA LEU A 338 -9.51 1.77 -18.46
C LEU A 338 -8.73 2.68 -19.40
N LEU A 339 -8.77 4.00 -19.18
CA LEU A 339 -8.02 4.98 -19.98
C LEU A 339 -6.52 4.69 -19.96
N HIS A 340 -5.94 4.49 -18.77
CA HIS A 340 -4.51 4.16 -18.65
C HIS A 340 -4.13 2.79 -19.22
N GLY A 341 -5.07 1.85 -19.30
CA GLY A 341 -4.83 0.58 -19.99
C GLY A 341 -4.91 0.68 -21.51
N ILE A 342 -5.57 1.71 -22.05
CA ILE A 342 -5.68 1.98 -23.50
C ILE A 342 -4.46 2.78 -23.99
N TYR A 343 -3.98 3.74 -23.21
CA TYR A 343 -2.78 4.55 -23.50
C TYR A 343 -1.50 3.70 -23.51
#